data_AF-A0A1X2HA30-F1
#
_entry.id   AF-A0A1X2HA30-F1
#
_cell.length_a   1.000
_cell.length_b   1.000
_cell.length_c   1.000
_cell.angle_alpha   90.00
_cell.angle_beta   90.00
_cell.angle_gamma   90.00
#
_symmetry.space_group_name_H-M   'P 1'
#
loop_
_entity.id
_entity.type
_entity.pdbx_description
1 polymer ?
#
loop_
_entity_poly.entity_id
_entity_poly.type
_entity_poly.pdbx_seq_one_letter_code
_entity_poly.pdbx_strand_id
1 'polypeptide(L)'
;MNGHTGQKTRFSGTSLICDQVGQSLITLKNRNNESYMFTSPSLTVNGIWYAAPYIELTGNSYIQSTTGYYATIEYSSRGWISGEKNHFKCYIRRNASSSSKEYLYKIEGQWSAKSTITSYGSKQASPFLDVTECTPAPLEVEDRGAEMETRRIWQKVSEAIRAGDTTTAGAEKSKIENKQRAERKERDEQGSDWTPQYFNWKDNEPTIFSLQRMLVATLKNKYDPPNAGNWVYHEA
;
A
#
# COMPACT_ATOMS: atom_id res chain seq x y z
N MET A 1 0.31 -9.31 11.07
CA MET A 1 0.23 -8.88 9.67
C MET A 1 1.56 -9.22 9.01
N ASN A 2 1.55 -9.74 7.79
CA ASN A 2 2.76 -9.93 6.97
C ASN A 2 2.52 -9.22 5.64
N GLY A 3 3.55 -8.71 4.98
CA GLY A 3 3.38 -8.05 3.70
C GLY A 3 4.63 -7.32 3.25
N HIS A 4 4.58 -6.84 2.02
CA HIS A 4 5.66 -6.06 1.44
C HIS A 4 5.08 -5.03 0.48
N THR A 5 5.87 -3.98 0.25
CA THR A 5 5.58 -2.97 -0.75
C THR A 5 6.82 -2.74 -1.60
N GLY A 6 6.60 -2.57 -2.90
CA GLY A 6 7.57 -2.10 -3.88
C GLY A 6 6.92 -1.05 -4.77
N GLN A 7 7.72 -0.26 -5.47
CA GLN A 7 7.22 0.82 -6.31
C GLN A 7 7.93 0.81 -7.66
N LYS A 8 7.15 0.95 -8.73
CA LYS A 8 7.65 1.22 -10.08
C LYS A 8 7.21 2.63 -10.45
N THR A 9 8.16 3.52 -10.69
CA THR A 9 7.88 4.93 -10.97
C THR A 9 8.22 5.29 -12.41
N ARG A 10 7.41 6.16 -13.00
CA ARG A 10 7.63 6.70 -14.35
C ARG A 10 6.99 8.08 -14.49
N PHE A 11 7.60 8.98 -15.26
CA PHE A 11 6.96 10.24 -15.61
C PHE A 11 5.96 10.04 -16.77
N SER A 12 4.87 10.80 -16.74
CA SER A 12 3.91 10.90 -17.84
C SER A 12 3.42 12.35 -17.92
N GLY A 13 3.88 13.07 -18.95
CA GLY A 13 3.63 14.50 -19.08
C GLY A 13 4.13 15.26 -17.84
N THR A 14 3.20 15.90 -17.13
CA THR A 14 3.50 16.73 -15.95
C THR A 14 3.42 15.99 -14.61
N SER A 15 3.18 14.68 -14.64
CA SER A 15 2.91 13.87 -13.46
C SER A 15 3.93 12.74 -13.30
N LEU A 16 4.21 12.37 -12.05
CA LEU A 16 4.90 11.11 -11.72
C LEU A 16 3.84 10.04 -11.44
N ILE A 17 3.90 8.92 -12.12
CA ILE A 17 3.07 7.74 -11.84
C ILE A 17 3.89 6.77 -10.99
N CYS A 18 3.28 6.26 -9.94
CA CYS A 18 3.84 5.25 -9.04
C CYS A 18 2.88 4.06 -8.98
N ASP A 19 3.29 2.97 -9.62
CA ASP A 19 2.60 1.69 -9.54
C ASP A 19 3.13 0.95 -8.30
N GLN A 20 2.23 0.68 -7.36
CA GLN A 20 2.57 -0.05 -6.15
C GLN A 20 2.48 -1.56 -6.40
N VAL A 21 3.53 -2.26 -5.99
CA VAL A 21 3.69 -3.71 -6.12
C VAL A 21 3.72 -4.31 -4.73
N GLY A 22 3.22 -5.54 -4.61
CA GLY A 22 3.16 -6.27 -3.35
C GLY A 22 1.75 -6.29 -2.76
N GLN A 23 1.67 -6.90 -1.59
CA GLN A 23 0.41 -7.21 -0.92
C GLN A 23 0.65 -7.39 0.57
N SER A 24 -0.42 -7.29 1.35
CA SER A 24 -0.42 -7.56 2.78
C SER A 24 -1.45 -8.60 3.15
N LEU A 25 -1.10 -9.46 4.09
CA LEU A 25 -1.95 -10.47 4.71
C LEU A 25 -2.17 -10.12 6.18
N ILE A 26 -3.44 -9.92 6.55
CA ILE A 26 -3.87 -9.75 7.93
C ILE A 26 -4.67 -10.97 8.33
N THR A 27 -4.24 -11.66 9.39
CA THR A 27 -4.96 -12.79 9.98
C THR A 27 -5.52 -12.39 11.34
N LEU A 28 -6.85 -12.47 11.49
CA LEU A 28 -7.55 -12.24 12.73
C LEU A 28 -7.57 -13.53 13.56
N LYS A 29 -6.54 -13.70 14.40
CA LYS A 29 -6.37 -14.91 15.22
C LYS A 29 -7.61 -15.26 16.07
N ASN A 30 -8.26 -14.23 16.62
CA ASN A 30 -9.44 -14.38 17.48
C ASN A 30 -10.76 -14.55 16.71
N ARG A 31 -10.71 -14.69 15.37
CA ARG A 31 -11.88 -14.87 14.52
C ARG A 31 -11.67 -16.06 13.59
N ASN A 32 -11.44 -17.24 14.18
CA ASN A 32 -11.22 -18.50 13.46
C ASN A 32 -10.09 -18.41 12.41
N ASN A 33 -9.05 -17.61 12.69
CA ASN A 33 -7.96 -17.32 11.76
C ASN A 33 -8.42 -16.79 10.39
N GLU A 34 -9.53 -16.04 10.35
CA GLU A 34 -9.96 -15.35 9.14
C GLU A 34 -8.85 -14.44 8.63
N SER A 35 -8.52 -14.56 7.35
CA SER A 35 -7.41 -13.83 6.73
C SER A 35 -7.88 -12.96 5.58
N TYR A 36 -7.26 -11.80 5.46
CA TYR A 36 -7.58 -10.76 4.49
C TYR A 36 -6.32 -10.37 3.73
N MET A 37 -6.36 -10.50 2.40
CA MET A 37 -5.32 -10.03 1.51
C MET A 37 -5.69 -8.64 1.00
N PHE A 38 -4.78 -7.69 1.18
CA PHE A 38 -4.89 -6.30 0.73
C PHE A 38 -3.91 -6.06 -0.42
N THR A 39 -4.40 -5.46 -1.49
CA THR A 39 -3.56 -4.89 -2.56
C THR A 39 -3.47 -3.38 -2.42
N SER A 40 -2.44 -2.77 -3.00
CA SER A 40 -2.30 -1.31 -3.03
C SER A 40 -2.79 -0.72 -4.36
N PRO A 41 -3.35 0.49 -4.38
CA PRO A 41 -3.63 1.21 -5.62
C PRO A 41 -2.37 1.83 -6.23
N SER A 42 -2.42 2.14 -7.53
CA SER A 42 -1.45 3.06 -8.13
C SER A 42 -1.74 4.49 -7.67
N LEU A 43 -0.73 5.36 -7.73
CA LEU A 43 -0.90 6.78 -7.43
C LEU A 43 -0.20 7.66 -8.47
N THR A 44 -0.68 8.90 -8.54
CA THR A 44 -0.04 9.98 -9.29
C THR A 44 0.43 11.05 -8.34
N VAL A 45 1.61 11.62 -8.61
CA VAL A 45 2.07 12.88 -8.02
C VAL A 45 1.94 13.94 -9.10
N ASN A 46 0.97 14.83 -8.89
CA ASN A 46 0.64 15.94 -9.79
C ASN A 46 1.21 17.24 -9.23
N GLY A 47 1.25 18.32 -10.02
CA GLY A 47 1.63 19.65 -9.52
C GLY A 47 3.14 19.88 -9.34
N ILE A 48 3.99 18.93 -9.76
CA ILE A 48 5.45 19.00 -9.62
C ILE A 48 6.03 20.26 -10.27
N TRP A 49 5.62 20.57 -11.51
CA TRP A 49 6.09 21.74 -12.27
C TRP A 49 5.73 23.08 -11.64
N TYR A 50 4.67 23.11 -10.83
CA TYR A 50 4.22 24.29 -10.12
C TYR A 50 4.78 24.36 -8.69
N ALA A 51 5.77 23.51 -8.36
CA ALA A 51 6.34 23.37 -7.03
C ALA A 51 5.30 23.14 -5.92
N ALA A 52 4.16 22.54 -6.27
CA ALA A 52 3.05 22.25 -5.36
C ALA A 52 2.59 20.79 -5.55
N PRO A 53 3.46 19.80 -5.24
CA PRO A 53 3.15 18.40 -5.48
C PRO A 53 1.96 17.93 -4.61
N TYR A 54 1.04 17.18 -5.21
CA TYR A 54 -0.05 16.51 -4.48
C TYR A 54 -0.28 15.11 -5.02
N ILE A 55 -0.75 14.22 -4.15
CA ILE A 55 -0.98 12.80 -4.46
C ILE A 55 -2.46 12.59 -4.80
N GLU A 56 -2.72 11.81 -5.83
CA GLU A 56 -4.04 11.21 -6.08
C GLU A 56 -3.91 9.71 -6.29
N LEU A 57 -4.72 8.93 -5.57
CA LEU A 57 -4.84 7.49 -5.77
C LEU A 57 -5.65 7.22 -7.06
N THR A 58 -5.28 6.16 -7.77
CA THR A 58 -5.85 5.80 -9.08
C THR A 58 -5.96 4.27 -9.21
N GLY A 59 -6.77 3.83 -10.17
CA GLY A 59 -7.00 2.41 -10.41
C GLY A 59 -7.82 1.78 -9.30
N ASN A 60 -7.60 0.47 -9.07
CA ASN A 60 -8.35 -0.30 -8.11
C ASN A 60 -7.43 -0.91 -7.05
N SER A 61 -7.92 -1.00 -5.82
CA SER A 61 -7.37 -1.94 -4.83
C SER A 61 -8.44 -2.95 -4.41
N TYR A 62 -7.98 -4.08 -3.89
CA TYR A 62 -8.84 -5.18 -3.50
C TYR A 62 -8.55 -5.63 -2.08
N ILE A 63 -9.60 -6.06 -1.39
CA ILE A 63 -9.51 -6.79 -0.13
C ILE A 63 -10.23 -8.11 -0.33
N GLN A 64 -9.52 -9.23 -0.29
CA GLN A 64 -10.12 -10.57 -0.40
C GLN A 64 -10.04 -11.27 0.95
N SER A 65 -11.18 -11.74 1.46
CA SER A 65 -11.25 -12.54 2.70
C SER A 65 -11.31 -14.04 2.40
N THR A 66 -10.79 -14.85 3.33
CA THR A 66 -10.99 -16.31 3.37
C THR A 66 -12.45 -16.71 3.54
N THR A 67 -13.32 -15.80 3.99
CA THR A 67 -14.77 -16.06 4.15
C THR A 67 -15.56 -15.96 2.84
N GLY A 68 -14.89 -15.71 1.71
CA GLY A 68 -15.54 -15.59 0.40
C GLY A 68 -16.25 -14.24 0.18
N TYR A 69 -15.94 -13.24 1.01
CA TYR A 69 -16.25 -11.84 0.74
C TYR A 69 -15.04 -11.13 0.15
N TYR A 70 -15.30 -10.14 -0.68
CA TYR A 70 -14.27 -9.24 -1.18
C TYR A 70 -14.78 -7.81 -1.33
N ALA A 71 -13.85 -6.87 -1.26
CA ALA A 71 -14.08 -5.47 -1.56
C ALA A 71 -13.30 -5.07 -2.82
N THR A 72 -13.94 -4.32 -3.71
CA THR A 72 -13.25 -3.57 -4.78
C THR A 72 -13.32 -2.10 -4.44
N ILE A 73 -12.18 -1.44 -4.34
CA ILE A 73 -12.06 -0.01 -4.07
C ILE A 73 -11.55 0.66 -5.35
N GLU A 74 -12.38 1.48 -5.95
CA GLU A 74 -12.14 2.22 -7.19
C GLU A 74 -11.80 3.66 -6.83
N TYR A 75 -10.60 4.12 -7.18
CA TYR A 75 -10.15 5.49 -6.86
C TYR A 75 -10.33 6.41 -8.07
N SER A 76 -10.82 7.62 -7.81
CA SER A 76 -11.01 8.63 -8.85
C SER A 76 -10.52 9.99 -8.39
N SER A 77 -9.89 10.71 -9.32
CA SER A 77 -9.35 12.06 -9.13
C SER A 77 -10.28 13.13 -9.70
N ARG A 78 -9.92 14.38 -9.41
CA ARG A 78 -10.60 15.57 -9.95
C ARG A 78 -10.56 15.55 -11.48
N GLY A 79 -11.72 15.71 -12.12
CA GLY A 79 -11.84 15.87 -13.58
C GLY A 79 -12.29 14.64 -14.36
N TRP A 80 -12.45 13.47 -13.72
CA TRP A 80 -12.98 12.28 -14.40
C TRP A 80 -14.49 12.08 -14.22
N ILE A 81 -15.05 12.21 -13.00
CA ILE A 81 -16.49 11.93 -12.75
C ILE A 81 -17.11 12.75 -11.59
N SER A 82 -16.42 12.91 -10.45
CA SER A 82 -17.03 13.51 -9.23
C SER A 82 -16.68 14.98 -8.98
N GLY A 83 -15.62 15.50 -9.60
CA GLY A 83 -15.09 16.84 -9.34
C GLY A 83 -14.36 16.99 -7.99
N GLU A 84 -14.39 15.97 -7.14
CA GLU A 84 -13.76 15.94 -5.81
C GLU A 84 -12.38 15.30 -5.87
N LYS A 85 -11.42 15.85 -5.11
CA LYS A 85 -10.13 15.18 -4.87
C LYS A 85 -10.35 13.97 -3.96
N ASN A 86 -9.47 12.99 -4.05
CA ASN A 86 -9.41 11.86 -3.12
C ASN A 86 -10.70 11.03 -3.05
N HIS A 87 -11.48 11.01 -4.12
CA HIS A 87 -12.76 10.29 -4.14
C HIS A 87 -12.54 8.79 -4.35
N PHE A 88 -13.39 7.97 -3.76
CA PHE A 88 -13.39 6.52 -3.97
C PHE A 88 -14.80 5.95 -3.96
N LYS A 89 -14.95 4.79 -4.60
CA LYS A 89 -16.11 3.90 -4.48
C LYS A 89 -15.63 2.52 -4.08
N CYS A 90 -16.14 2.01 -2.96
CA CYS A 90 -15.88 0.66 -2.50
C CYS A 90 -17.16 -0.17 -2.58
N TYR A 91 -17.07 -1.36 -3.14
CA TYR A 91 -18.18 -2.30 -3.22
C TYR A 91 -17.83 -3.60 -2.51
N ILE A 92 -18.63 -3.98 -1.52
CA ILE A 92 -18.48 -5.25 -0.79
C ILE A 92 -19.37 -6.30 -1.47
N ARG A 93 -18.80 -7.47 -1.80
CA ARG A 93 -19.45 -8.54 -2.56
C ARG A 93 -19.12 -9.91 -1.97
N ARG A 94 -19.84 -10.94 -2.41
CA ARG A 94 -19.49 -12.36 -2.20
C ARG A 94 -18.96 -12.96 -3.50
N ASN A 95 -17.91 -13.79 -3.42
CA ASN A 95 -17.31 -14.45 -4.59
C ASN A 95 -18.33 -15.33 -5.36
N ALA A 96 -19.32 -15.90 -4.66
CA ALA A 96 -20.35 -16.79 -5.22
C ALA A 96 -21.53 -16.07 -5.91
N SER A 97 -21.56 -14.74 -5.96
CA SER A 97 -22.64 -14.04 -6.69
C SER A 97 -22.54 -14.32 -8.20
N SER A 98 -23.70 -14.58 -8.81
CA SER A 98 -23.83 -14.82 -10.25
C SER A 98 -23.56 -13.57 -11.10
N SER A 99 -23.53 -12.38 -10.49
CA SER A 99 -23.30 -11.11 -11.17
C SER A 99 -22.33 -10.22 -10.39
N SER A 100 -21.27 -9.75 -11.05
CA SER A 100 -20.36 -8.77 -10.45
C SER A 100 -21.02 -7.42 -10.11
N LYS A 101 -22.25 -7.18 -10.59
CA LYS A 101 -23.03 -5.98 -10.25
C LYS A 101 -23.78 -6.10 -8.92
N GLU A 102 -24.00 -7.31 -8.43
CA GLU A 102 -24.70 -7.54 -7.16
C GLU A 102 -23.71 -7.38 -6.00
N TYR A 103 -23.62 -6.15 -5.49
CA TYR A 103 -22.92 -5.85 -4.25
C TYR A 103 -23.86 -5.97 -3.06
N LEU A 104 -23.30 -6.04 -1.85
CA LEU A 104 -24.04 -5.98 -0.59
C LEU A 104 -24.11 -4.55 -0.09
N TYR A 105 -22.98 -3.85 -0.17
CA TYR A 105 -22.83 -2.46 0.23
C TYR A 105 -21.98 -1.70 -0.78
N LYS A 106 -22.35 -0.45 -1.02
CA LYS A 106 -21.52 0.56 -1.66
C LYS A 106 -21.10 1.58 -0.61
N ILE A 107 -19.80 1.82 -0.49
CA ILE A 107 -19.21 2.88 0.33
C ILE A 107 -18.63 3.91 -0.64
N GLU A 108 -18.92 5.19 -0.48
CA GLU A 108 -18.34 6.22 -1.35
C GLU A 108 -18.15 7.55 -0.63
N GLY A 109 -17.22 8.36 -1.12
CA GLY A 109 -16.86 9.65 -0.57
C GLY A 109 -15.37 9.92 -0.76
N GLN A 110 -14.76 10.63 0.19
CA GLN A 110 -13.36 10.99 0.14
C GLN A 110 -12.56 10.21 1.18
N TRP A 111 -11.51 9.49 0.76
CA TRP A 111 -10.68 8.70 1.69
C TRP A 111 -9.88 9.58 2.67
N SER A 112 -9.76 10.87 2.36
CA SER A 112 -9.15 11.90 3.22
C SER A 112 -10.16 12.71 4.05
N ALA A 113 -11.46 12.42 3.95
CA ALA A 113 -12.49 13.16 4.66
C ALA A 113 -13.67 12.25 5.03
N LYS A 114 -14.86 12.54 4.50
CA LYS A 114 -16.12 11.87 4.83
C LYS A 114 -16.51 10.84 3.77
N SER A 115 -17.13 9.77 4.22
CA SER A 115 -17.71 8.74 3.37
C SER A 115 -19.05 8.25 3.92
N THR A 116 -19.86 7.69 3.03
CA THR A 116 -21.17 7.12 3.34
C THR A 116 -21.24 5.67 2.90
N ILE A 117 -22.16 4.90 3.47
CA ILE A 117 -22.46 3.51 3.13
C ILE A 117 -23.93 3.38 2.73
N THR A 118 -24.20 2.60 1.69
CA THR A 118 -25.53 2.31 1.16
C THR A 118 -25.68 0.82 0.93
N SER A 119 -26.71 0.19 1.50
CA SER A 119 -27.06 -1.20 1.24
C SER A 119 -27.58 -1.38 -0.18
N TYR A 120 -27.36 -2.56 -0.77
CA TYR A 120 -27.88 -2.88 -2.10
C TYR A 120 -29.42 -2.75 -2.18
N GLY A 121 -29.90 -2.18 -3.28
CA GLY A 121 -31.32 -1.88 -3.49
C GLY A 121 -31.86 -0.66 -2.72
N SER A 122 -31.11 -0.15 -1.73
CA SER A 122 -31.48 1.08 -1.02
C SER A 122 -31.03 2.32 -1.79
N LYS A 123 -31.80 3.41 -1.64
CA LYS A 123 -31.39 4.77 -2.05
C LYS A 123 -30.93 5.61 -0.86
N GLN A 124 -31.04 5.09 0.36
CA GLN A 124 -30.69 5.79 1.58
C GLN A 124 -29.23 5.53 1.95
N ALA A 125 -28.41 6.58 1.89
CA ALA A 125 -27.05 6.57 2.38
C ALA A 125 -27.01 6.92 3.87
N SER A 126 -26.13 6.26 4.62
CA SER A 126 -25.81 6.58 6.02
C SER A 126 -24.33 6.96 6.14
N PRO A 127 -23.93 7.76 7.13
CA PRO A 127 -22.50 8.00 7.40
C PRO A 127 -21.73 6.70 7.61
N PHE A 128 -20.50 6.61 7.07
CA PHE A 128 -19.62 5.45 7.24
C PHE A 128 -18.39 5.80 8.08
N LEU A 129 -17.54 6.69 7.57
CA LEU A 129 -16.32 7.13 8.25
C LEU A 129 -16.08 8.60 7.95
N ASP A 130 -15.82 9.37 9.01
CA ASP A 130 -15.20 10.68 8.93
C ASP A 130 -13.77 10.60 9.47
N VAL A 131 -12.80 10.61 8.56
CA VAL A 131 -11.38 10.55 8.91
C VAL A 131 -10.92 11.83 9.63
N THR A 132 -11.62 12.95 9.44
CA THR A 132 -11.27 14.23 10.07
C THR A 132 -11.61 14.27 11.57
N GLU A 133 -12.50 13.38 12.02
CA GLU A 133 -12.86 13.20 13.44
C GLU A 133 -11.99 12.12 14.11
N CYS A 134 -11.17 11.40 13.35
CA CYS A 134 -10.29 10.36 13.88
C CYS A 134 -8.99 10.98 14.42
N THR A 135 -8.57 10.55 15.61
CA THR A 135 -7.23 10.87 16.12
C THR A 135 -6.27 9.74 15.75
N PRO A 136 -5.21 10.00 14.96
CA PRO A 136 -4.20 8.98 14.66
C PRO A 136 -3.59 8.43 15.95
N ALA A 137 -3.42 7.10 16.01
CA ALA A 137 -2.69 6.48 17.11
C ALA A 137 -1.25 7.03 17.18
N PRO A 138 -0.71 7.27 18.38
CA PRO A 138 0.67 7.72 18.51
C PRO A 138 1.61 6.65 17.93
N LEU A 139 2.63 7.11 17.21
CA LEU A 139 3.67 6.23 16.71
C LEU A 139 4.62 5.89 17.86
N GLU A 140 4.48 4.69 18.42
CA GLU A 140 5.45 4.12 19.34
C GLU A 140 6.61 3.53 18.53
N VAL A 141 7.78 4.15 18.63
CA VAL A 141 9.02 3.58 18.08
C VAL A 141 9.84 3.06 19.24
N GLU A 142 9.91 1.74 19.34
CA GLU A 142 10.81 1.06 20.26
C GLU A 142 12.25 1.26 19.77
N ASP A 143 13.08 1.93 20.57
CA ASP A 143 14.52 1.98 20.31
C ASP A 143 15.15 0.66 20.74
N ARG A 144 15.35 -0.22 19.76
CA ARG A 144 16.00 -1.53 19.97
C ARG A 144 17.53 -1.44 19.92
N GLY A 145 18.11 -0.25 19.82
CA GLY A 145 19.55 -0.04 19.72
C GLY A 145 20.21 -0.60 18.45
N ALA A 146 19.41 -1.03 17.47
CA ALA A 146 19.91 -1.66 16.25
C ALA A 146 20.78 -0.68 15.44
N GLU A 147 21.94 -1.15 14.99
CA GLU A 147 22.87 -0.32 14.20
C GLU A 147 22.23 0.14 12.88
N MET A 148 21.41 -0.72 12.28
CA MET A 148 20.74 -0.47 11.00
C MET A 148 19.33 0.15 11.14
N GLU A 149 19.04 0.80 12.27
CA GLU A 149 17.76 1.49 12.49
C GLU A 149 17.66 2.76 11.60
N THR A 150 16.49 2.99 11.00
CA THR A 150 16.28 4.03 9.98
C THR A 150 16.46 5.44 10.52
N ARG A 151 15.88 5.78 11.69
CA ARG A 151 16.02 7.11 12.28
C ARG A 151 17.47 7.41 12.66
N ARG A 152 18.23 6.39 13.10
CA ARG A 152 19.67 6.51 13.36
C ARG A 152 20.48 6.73 12.09
N ILE A 153 20.30 5.89 11.06
CA ILE A 153 21.02 6.02 9.79
C ILE A 153 20.77 7.39 9.15
N TRP A 154 19.51 7.81 9.12
CA TRP A 154 19.08 9.03 8.43
C TRP A 154 19.00 10.27 9.33
N GLN A 155 19.51 10.19 10.57
CA GLN A 155 19.39 11.26 11.56
C GLN A 155 19.91 12.60 11.02
N LYS A 156 21.18 12.63 10.59
CA LYS A 156 21.84 13.85 10.13
C LYS A 156 21.20 14.44 8.88
N VAL A 157 20.78 13.58 7.95
CA VAL A 157 20.05 14.01 6.74
C VAL A 157 18.73 14.66 7.15
N SER A 158 17.99 14.03 8.06
CA SER A 158 16.69 14.53 8.53
C SER A 158 16.82 15.85 9.28
N GLU A 159 17.84 15.99 10.13
CA GLU A 159 18.14 17.24 10.85
C GLU A 159 18.49 18.38 9.88
N ALA A 160 19.35 18.12 8.89
CA ALA A 160 19.72 19.10 7.88
C ALA A 160 18.53 19.52 7.00
N ILE A 161 17.66 18.58 6.60
CA ILE A 161 16.42 18.88 5.86
C ILE A 161 15.51 19.79 6.70
N ARG A 162 15.32 19.50 7.99
CA ARG A 162 14.48 20.33 8.89
C ARG A 162 15.07 21.74 9.07
N ALA A 163 16.39 21.87 9.04
CA ALA A 163 17.08 23.16 9.11
C ALA A 163 17.10 23.93 7.78
N GLY A 164 16.63 23.34 6.67
CA GLY A 164 16.72 23.93 5.34
C GLY A 164 18.13 23.92 4.73
N ASP A 165 19.08 23.21 5.34
CA ASP A 165 20.46 23.09 4.86
C ASP A 165 20.57 21.97 3.81
N THR A 166 20.31 22.34 2.56
CA THR A 166 20.33 21.41 1.43
C THR A 166 21.73 20.89 1.10
N THR A 167 22.78 21.65 1.42
CA THR A 167 24.17 21.25 1.15
C THR A 167 24.60 20.15 2.12
N THR A 168 24.36 20.34 3.42
CA THR A 168 24.65 19.30 4.42
C THR A 168 23.78 18.08 4.22
N ALA A 169 22.48 18.25 3.93
CA ALA A 169 21.59 17.13 3.64
C ALA A 169 22.10 16.28 2.46
N GLY A 170 22.54 16.94 1.37
CA GLY A 170 23.11 16.27 0.20
C GLY A 170 24.42 15.54 0.50
N ALA A 171 25.31 16.16 1.29
CA ALA A 171 26.58 15.56 1.69
C ALA A 171 26.40 14.31 2.58
N GLU A 172 25.56 14.40 3.62
CA GLU A 172 25.29 13.27 4.53
C GLU A 172 24.54 12.14 3.81
N LYS A 173 23.59 12.47 2.92
CA LYS A 173 22.93 11.48 2.06
C LYS A 173 23.95 10.74 1.18
N SER A 174 24.86 11.48 0.56
CA SER A 174 25.90 10.90 -0.31
C SER A 174 26.82 9.95 0.47
N LYS A 175 27.19 10.27 1.71
CA LYS A 175 27.99 9.38 2.57
C LYS A 175 27.31 8.04 2.80
N ILE A 176 26.02 8.06 3.15
CA ILE A 176 25.22 6.85 3.39
C ILE A 176 25.14 6.01 2.11
N GLU A 177 24.76 6.63 0.98
CA GLU A 177 24.59 5.92 -0.29
C GLU A 177 25.91 5.35 -0.84
N ASN A 178 27.02 6.09 -0.70
CA ASN A 178 28.33 5.62 -1.12
C ASN A 178 28.82 4.45 -0.26
N LYS A 179 28.57 4.47 1.06
CA LYS A 179 28.88 3.34 1.95
C LYS A 179 28.11 2.08 1.52
N GLN A 180 26.78 2.18 1.34
CA GLN A 180 25.97 1.05 0.89
C GLN A 180 26.37 0.54 -0.51
N ARG A 181 26.84 1.43 -1.41
CA ARG A 181 27.33 1.04 -2.74
C ARG A 181 28.66 0.28 -2.65
N ALA A 182 29.57 0.72 -1.78
CA ALA A 182 30.84 0.04 -1.54
C ALA A 182 30.61 -1.35 -0.93
N GLU A 183 29.76 -1.46 0.09
CA GLU A 183 29.40 -2.75 0.71
C GLU A 183 28.75 -3.72 -0.28
N ARG A 184 27.91 -3.20 -1.21
CA ARG A 184 27.34 -4.04 -2.27
C ARG A 184 28.43 -4.57 -3.21
N LYS A 185 29.34 -3.70 -3.64
CA LYS A 185 30.45 -4.08 -4.52
C LYS A 185 31.34 -5.13 -3.87
N GLU A 186 31.66 -4.98 -2.58
CA GLU A 186 32.44 -5.95 -1.82
C GLU A 186 31.71 -7.31 -1.73
N ARG A 187 30.40 -7.32 -1.48
CA ARG A 187 29.61 -8.55 -1.48
C ARG A 187 29.60 -9.26 -2.83
N ASP A 188 29.44 -8.49 -3.92
CA ASP A 188 29.45 -9.00 -5.29
C ASP A 188 30.83 -9.60 -5.63
N GLU A 189 31.93 -8.95 -5.22
CA GLU A 189 33.31 -9.45 -5.39
C GLU A 189 33.57 -10.73 -4.58
N GLN A 190 32.95 -10.86 -3.41
CA GLN A 190 33.03 -12.06 -2.57
C GLN A 190 32.08 -13.19 -3.03
N GLY A 191 31.19 -12.92 -4.00
CA GLY A 191 30.17 -13.87 -4.44
C GLY A 191 29.14 -14.20 -3.34
N SER A 192 28.88 -13.25 -2.44
CA SER A 192 27.96 -13.41 -1.31
C SER A 192 26.66 -12.63 -1.53
N ASP A 193 25.53 -13.28 -1.27
CA ASP A 193 24.21 -12.65 -1.38
C ASP A 193 23.85 -11.87 -0.10
N TRP A 194 23.15 -10.73 -0.26
CA TRP A 194 22.54 -10.05 0.87
C TRP A 194 21.24 -10.75 1.28
N THR A 195 21.13 -11.11 2.56
CA THR A 195 19.96 -11.73 3.14
C THR A 195 19.25 -10.78 4.11
N PRO A 196 17.91 -10.63 4.03
CA PRO A 196 17.18 -9.84 5.01
C PRO A 196 17.22 -10.50 6.39
N GLN A 197 17.31 -9.68 7.44
CA GLN A 197 17.46 -10.16 8.81
C GLN A 197 16.17 -10.74 9.42
N TYR A 198 15.00 -10.19 9.07
CA TYR A 198 13.73 -10.48 9.75
C TYR A 198 12.66 -11.06 8.83
N PHE A 199 12.95 -11.23 7.54
CA PHE A 199 11.96 -11.64 6.56
C PHE A 199 12.54 -12.65 5.59
N ASN A 200 11.77 -13.71 5.33
CA ASN A 200 12.06 -14.70 4.31
C ASN A 200 11.03 -14.61 3.20
N TRP A 201 11.49 -14.66 1.96
CA TRP A 201 10.62 -14.77 0.81
C TRP A 201 10.04 -16.18 0.75
N LYS A 202 8.72 -16.29 0.61
CA LYS A 202 8.03 -17.55 0.32
C LYS A 202 7.38 -17.46 -1.04
N ASP A 203 7.90 -18.21 -2.02
CA ASP A 203 7.36 -18.23 -3.39
C ASP A 203 5.90 -18.68 -3.45
N ASN A 204 5.49 -19.57 -2.54
CA ASN A 204 4.13 -20.06 -2.43
C ASN A 204 3.66 -19.96 -0.99
N GLU A 205 3.20 -18.78 -0.58
CA GLU A 205 2.48 -18.63 0.68
C GLU A 205 1.03 -19.10 0.47
N PRO A 206 0.59 -20.21 1.11
CA PRO A 206 -0.67 -20.87 0.74
C PRO A 206 -1.91 -19.98 0.90
N THR A 207 -1.92 -19.09 1.89
CA THR A 207 -3.06 -18.22 2.17
C THR A 207 -3.21 -17.17 1.08
N ILE A 208 -2.12 -16.49 0.73
CA ILE A 208 -2.03 -15.56 -0.39
C ILE A 208 -2.43 -16.24 -1.69
N PHE A 209 -1.86 -17.40 -2.00
CA PHE A 209 -2.19 -18.13 -3.24
C PHE A 209 -3.68 -18.44 -3.33
N SER A 210 -4.29 -18.92 -2.24
CA SER A 210 -5.73 -19.20 -2.17
C SER A 210 -6.58 -17.94 -2.38
N LEU A 211 -6.24 -16.83 -1.71
CA LEU A 211 -6.95 -15.56 -1.81
C LEU A 211 -6.82 -14.94 -3.21
N GLN A 212 -5.62 -14.97 -3.80
CA GLN A 212 -5.41 -14.54 -5.19
C GLN A 212 -6.26 -15.36 -6.15
N ARG A 213 -6.30 -16.69 -6.01
CA ARG A 213 -7.15 -17.55 -6.86
C ARG A 213 -8.63 -17.21 -6.74
N MET A 214 -9.14 -16.99 -5.52
CA MET A 214 -10.52 -16.55 -5.31
C MET A 214 -10.81 -15.24 -6.03
N LEU A 215 -9.91 -14.26 -5.88
CA LEU A 215 -10.08 -12.93 -6.46
C LEU A 215 -9.99 -12.96 -7.99
N VAL A 216 -9.01 -13.67 -8.57
CA VAL A 216 -8.85 -13.82 -10.03
C VAL A 216 -10.08 -14.49 -10.64
N ALA A 217 -10.57 -15.58 -10.04
CA ALA A 217 -11.75 -16.29 -10.50
C ALA A 217 -12.99 -15.37 -10.52
N THR A 218 -13.17 -14.56 -9.47
CA THR A 218 -14.30 -13.64 -9.36
C THR A 218 -14.19 -12.44 -10.31
N LEU A 219 -12.99 -11.91 -10.51
CA LEU A 219 -12.78 -10.73 -11.37
C LEU A 219 -12.59 -11.06 -12.85
N LYS A 220 -12.65 -12.35 -13.24
CA LYS A 220 -12.52 -12.83 -14.63
C LYS A 220 -11.28 -12.24 -15.33
N ASN A 221 -10.12 -12.34 -14.68
CA ASN A 221 -8.82 -11.83 -15.16
C ASN A 221 -8.69 -10.29 -15.24
N LYS A 222 -9.59 -9.51 -14.62
CA LYS A 222 -9.39 -8.06 -14.42
C LYS A 222 -8.43 -7.70 -13.29
N TYR A 223 -7.87 -8.72 -12.65
CA TYR A 223 -6.83 -8.60 -11.64
C TYR A 223 -5.70 -9.56 -12.01
N ASP A 224 -4.50 -9.01 -12.11
CA ASP A 224 -3.27 -9.76 -12.36
C ASP A 224 -2.39 -9.62 -11.11
N PRO A 225 -2.24 -10.68 -10.29
CA PRO A 225 -1.44 -10.60 -9.08
C PRO A 225 0.03 -10.34 -9.43
N PRO A 226 0.70 -9.37 -8.77
CA PRO A 226 2.07 -9.00 -9.13
C PRO A 226 3.11 -10.10 -8.88
N ASN A 227 2.82 -11.00 -7.94
CA ASN A 227 3.62 -12.17 -7.61
C ASN A 227 2.75 -13.20 -6.87
N ALA A 228 3.15 -14.48 -6.90
CA ALA A 228 2.50 -15.54 -6.12
C ALA A 228 3.05 -15.65 -4.68
N GLY A 229 4.17 -14.98 -4.41
CA GLY A 229 4.89 -15.08 -3.15
C GLY A 229 4.56 -14.00 -2.13
N ASN A 230 5.20 -14.09 -0.97
CA ASN A 230 5.12 -13.05 0.04
C ASN A 230 6.37 -13.04 0.93
N TRP A 231 6.75 -11.86 1.41
CA TRP A 231 7.71 -11.74 2.50
C TRP A 231 7.01 -12.04 3.82
N VAL A 232 7.53 -13.03 4.54
CA VAL A 232 6.98 -13.49 5.81
C VAL A 232 7.97 -13.20 6.92
N TYR A 233 7.50 -12.53 7.97
CA TYR A 233 8.29 -12.27 9.15
C TYR A 233 8.75 -13.59 9.79
N HIS A 234 10.01 -13.63 10.20
CA HIS A 234 10.52 -14.62 11.12
C HIS A 234 11.26 -13.91 12.25
N GLU A 235 11.25 -14.52 13.43
CA GLU A 235 12.11 -14.09 14.51
C GLU A 235 13.56 -14.42 14.13
N ALA A 236 14.46 -13.46 14.37
CA ALA A 236 15.90 -13.61 14.13
C ALA A 236 16.58 -14.26 15.33
#